data_AF-A0A7S2W9P6-F1
#
_entry.id   AF-A0A7S2W9P6-F1
#
_cell.length_a   1.000
_cell.length_b   1.000
_cell.length_c   1.000
_cell.angle_alpha   90.00
_cell.angle_beta   90.00
_cell.angle_gamma   90.00
#
_symmetry.space_group_name_H-M   'P 1'
#
loop_
_entity.id
_entity.type
_entity.pdbx_description
1 polymer ?
#
loop_
_entity_poly.entity_id
_entity_poly.type
_entity_poly.pdbx_seq_one_letter_code
_entity_poly.pdbx_strand_id
1 'polypeptide(L)'
;VVPLKPLYDLSSHRGVDRPFKVGKIPKLYIFTKEDISNRIVDEQFQLCCSHELHVLLPDQNVREALSCQKVEKIIQNILPDGIIVKVPVQNILDKDNIGADTDMVVYLIVYCGETKAMTRQDADIYRAQTENELLNYASLRENRRGRLVSRPFPYPVLESMVHNLY
;
A
#
# COMPACT_ATOMS: atom_id res chain seq x y z
N VAL A 1 -18.87 24.62 -10.34
CA VAL A 1 -17.70 24.17 -9.53
C VAL A 1 -16.46 24.37 -10.39
N VAL A 2 -15.53 25.23 -9.96
CA VAL A 2 -14.26 25.43 -10.67
C VAL A 2 -13.31 24.29 -10.27
N PRO A 3 -12.80 23.48 -11.22
CA PRO A 3 -11.88 22.40 -10.90
C PRO A 3 -10.55 22.98 -10.39
N LEU A 4 -9.98 22.36 -9.35
CA LEU A 4 -8.71 22.74 -8.74
C LEU A 4 -7.58 22.31 -9.67
N LYS A 5 -7.30 23.15 -10.67
CA LYS A 5 -6.35 22.85 -11.77
C LYS A 5 -4.87 22.72 -11.37
N PRO A 6 -4.29 23.47 -10.41
CA PRO A 6 -2.83 23.57 -10.38
C PRO A 6 -2.10 22.37 -9.73
N LEU A 7 -2.77 21.56 -8.90
CA LEU A 7 -2.12 20.41 -8.25
C LEU A 7 -2.31 19.08 -8.99
N TYR A 8 -3.36 18.98 -9.81
CA TYR A 8 -3.71 17.75 -10.54
C TYR A 8 -3.45 17.81 -12.06
N ASP A 9 -3.02 18.97 -12.59
CA ASP A 9 -2.33 19.02 -13.89
C ASP A 9 -0.88 18.50 -13.80
N LEU A 10 -0.42 18.12 -12.61
CA LEU A 10 0.86 17.45 -12.43
C LEU A 10 0.72 15.94 -12.65
N SER A 11 0.34 15.56 -13.87
CA SER A 11 0.98 14.39 -14.45
C SER A 11 2.46 14.71 -14.60
N SER A 12 3.30 14.11 -13.75
CA SER A 12 4.76 14.16 -13.81
C SER A 12 5.40 15.54 -13.62
N HIS A 13 6.04 15.73 -12.46
CA HIS A 13 7.10 16.73 -12.30
C HIS A 13 8.48 16.04 -12.39
N ARG A 14 8.75 15.43 -13.55
CA ARG A 14 10.07 15.36 -14.23
C ARG A 14 9.91 14.58 -15.53
N GLY A 15 10.17 15.27 -16.63
CA GLY A 15 9.89 14.89 -18.02
C GLY A 15 10.09 13.40 -18.37
N VAL A 16 9.23 12.98 -19.30
CA VAL A 16 9.18 11.67 -19.97
C VAL A 16 8.41 10.60 -19.19
N ASP A 17 7.10 10.80 -19.01
CA ASP A 17 6.16 9.66 -18.93
C ASP A 17 4.84 10.07 -19.57
N ARG A 18 4.41 9.27 -20.56
CA ARG A 18 3.24 9.52 -21.40
C ARG A 18 1.96 9.56 -20.55
N PRO A 19 0.92 10.30 -20.97
CA PRO A 19 -0.38 10.27 -20.29
C PRO A 19 -0.90 8.83 -20.24
N PHE A 20 -1.11 8.28 -19.04
CA PHE A 20 -1.78 7.00 -18.91
C PHE A 20 -3.28 7.22 -19.20
N LYS A 21 -3.68 6.91 -20.43
CA LYS A 21 -5.10 6.82 -20.80
C LYS A 21 -5.52 5.37 -20.61
N VAL A 22 -6.24 5.08 -19.53
CA VAL A 22 -6.87 3.76 -19.38
C VAL A 22 -8.22 3.80 -20.11
N GLY A 23 -8.36 2.97 -21.15
CA GLY A 23 -9.58 2.82 -21.93
C GLY A 23 -9.77 3.83 -23.08
N LYS A 24 -10.78 3.57 -23.93
CA LYS A 24 -11.15 4.45 -25.06
C LYS A 24 -11.76 5.79 -24.62
N ILE A 25 -12.24 5.86 -23.37
CA ILE A 25 -12.76 7.05 -22.72
C ILE A 25 -12.05 7.13 -21.36
N PRO A 26 -10.98 7.94 -21.22
CA PRO A 26 -10.26 8.04 -19.97
C PRO A 26 -11.20 8.62 -18.90
N LYS A 27 -11.54 7.80 -17.90
CA LYS A 27 -12.28 8.29 -16.73
C LYS A 27 -11.34 9.19 -15.94
N LEU A 28 -11.60 10.49 -15.95
CA LEU A 28 -10.96 11.44 -15.05
C LEU A 28 -11.41 11.08 -13.63
N TYR A 29 -10.49 10.59 -12.81
CA TYR A 29 -10.73 10.44 -11.38
C TYR A 29 -10.78 11.85 -10.79
N ILE A 30 -11.99 12.34 -10.50
CA ILE A 30 -12.22 13.66 -9.91
C ILE A 30 -12.07 13.51 -8.40
N PHE A 31 -10.97 14.05 -7.86
CA PHE A 31 -10.84 14.24 -6.41
C PHE A 31 -11.79 15.36 -5.99
N THR A 32 -12.72 15.06 -5.09
CA THR A 32 -13.67 16.03 -4.55
C THR A 32 -12.97 17.09 -3.74
N LYS A 33 -13.54 18.31 -3.70
CA LYS A 33 -13.04 19.41 -2.87
C LYS A 33 -12.98 19.03 -1.38
N GLU A 34 -12.05 19.66 -0.66
CA GLU A 34 -11.81 19.55 0.79
C GLU A 34 -13.07 19.79 1.67
N ASP A 35 -14.10 20.46 1.15
CA ASP A 35 -15.40 20.65 1.82
C ASP A 35 -16.21 19.35 2.02
N ILE A 36 -15.73 18.22 1.45
CA ILE A 36 -16.35 16.88 1.59
C ILE A 36 -15.43 15.95 2.39
N SER A 37 -14.53 16.49 3.23
CA SER A 37 -13.52 15.77 4.02
C SER A 37 -14.03 14.63 4.93
N ASN A 38 -15.36 14.48 5.09
CA ASN A 38 -15.99 13.41 5.86
C ASN A 38 -16.76 12.37 5.03
N ARG A 39 -16.79 12.48 3.70
CA ARG A 39 -17.49 11.47 2.89
C ARG A 39 -16.52 10.34 2.54
N ILE A 40 -16.85 9.15 3.03
CA ILE A 40 -16.20 7.90 2.62
C ILE A 40 -16.38 7.73 1.11
N VAL A 41 -15.27 7.64 0.40
CA VAL A 41 -15.21 7.32 -1.02
C VAL A 41 -15.33 5.81 -1.16
N ASP A 42 -16.22 5.36 -2.05
CA ASP A 42 -16.36 3.94 -2.40
C ASP A 42 -15.04 3.37 -2.92
N GLU A 43 -14.68 2.15 -2.47
CA GLU A 43 -13.44 1.44 -2.82
C GLU A 43 -13.13 1.51 -4.31
N GLN A 44 -14.12 1.38 -5.20
CA GLN A 44 -13.91 1.41 -6.66
C GLN A 44 -13.31 2.71 -7.21
N PHE A 45 -13.38 3.80 -6.44
CA PHE A 45 -12.84 5.12 -6.80
C PHE A 45 -11.61 5.52 -5.99
N GLN A 46 -11.18 4.69 -5.04
CA GLN A 46 -10.03 5.00 -4.21
C GLN A 46 -8.71 4.84 -4.99
N LEU A 47 -7.75 5.70 -4.68
CA LEU A 47 -6.36 5.49 -5.05
C LEU A 47 -5.62 4.81 -3.91
N CYS A 48 -4.70 3.93 -4.30
CA CYS A 48 -3.89 3.15 -3.40
C CYS A 48 -2.41 3.18 -3.78
N CYS A 49 -1.56 2.94 -2.79
CA CYS A 49 -0.13 2.68 -2.95
C CYS A 49 0.20 1.35 -2.27
N SER A 50 1.12 0.58 -2.84
CA SER A 50 1.50 -0.72 -2.28
C SER A 50 2.99 -0.86 -2.07
N HIS A 51 3.39 -1.73 -1.16
CA HIS A 51 4.76 -2.21 -1.04
C HIS A 51 4.80 -3.64 -0.50
N GLU A 52 5.93 -4.30 -0.70
CA GLU A 52 6.19 -5.59 -0.10
C GLU A 52 6.86 -5.40 1.26
N LEU A 53 6.36 -6.12 2.27
CA LEU A 53 6.97 -6.21 3.58
C LEU A 53 7.51 -7.63 3.82
N HIS A 54 8.79 -7.72 4.14
CA HIS A 54 9.50 -8.99 4.32
C HIS A 54 9.84 -9.17 5.81
N VAL A 55 9.17 -10.12 6.47
CA VAL A 55 9.28 -10.36 7.92
C VAL A 55 9.88 -11.74 8.16
N LEU A 56 10.88 -11.84 9.03
CA LEU A 56 11.49 -13.10 9.42
C LEU A 56 10.64 -13.81 10.47
N LEU A 57 10.47 -15.13 10.33
CA LEU A 57 9.68 -15.98 11.20
C LEU A 57 10.61 -16.92 11.99
N PRO A 58 11.07 -16.51 13.19
CA PRO A 58 12.01 -17.32 13.98
C PRO A 58 11.37 -18.60 14.53
N ASP A 59 10.06 -18.62 14.73
CA ASP A 59 9.32 -19.78 15.23
C ASP A 59 7.84 -19.79 14.76
N GLN A 60 7.16 -20.90 15.08
CA GLN A 60 5.76 -21.13 14.75
C GLN A 60 4.79 -20.14 15.44
N ASN A 61 5.11 -19.68 16.66
CA ASN A 61 4.25 -18.77 17.41
C ASN A 61 4.20 -17.40 16.74
N VAL A 62 5.35 -16.90 16.24
CA VAL A 62 5.41 -15.65 15.48
C VAL A 62 4.62 -15.77 14.17
N ARG A 63 4.69 -16.92 13.49
CA ARG A 63 3.91 -17.20 12.27
C ARG A 63 2.40 -17.10 12.53
N GLU A 64 1.90 -17.64 13.64
CA GLU A 64 0.48 -17.55 14.02
C GLU A 64 0.07 -16.15 14.51
N ALA A 65 1.00 -15.42 15.13
CA ALA A 65 0.79 -14.06 15.59
C ALA A 65 0.68 -13.05 14.41
N LEU A 66 1.27 -13.35 13.26
CA LEU A 66 1.35 -12.46 12.11
C LEU A 66 0.52 -12.94 10.90
N SER A 67 -0.72 -13.38 11.10
CA SER A 67 -1.67 -13.58 9.99
C SER A 67 -2.01 -12.24 9.30
N CYS A 68 -2.39 -12.24 8.01
CA CYS A 68 -2.87 -11.05 7.28
C CYS A 68 -3.79 -10.14 8.10
N GLN A 69 -4.86 -10.69 8.69
CA GLN A 69 -5.85 -9.91 9.43
C GLN A 69 -5.27 -9.21 10.66
N LYS A 70 -4.33 -9.87 11.36
CA LYS A 70 -3.64 -9.29 12.52
C LYS A 70 -2.69 -8.18 12.09
N VAL A 71 -1.92 -8.41 11.03
CA VAL A 71 -1.01 -7.41 10.45
C VAL A 71 -1.81 -6.19 9.96
N GLU A 72 -2.91 -6.40 9.24
CA GLU A 72 -3.82 -5.35 8.80
C GLU A 72 -4.33 -4.53 9.99
N LYS A 73 -4.77 -5.19 11.07
CA LYS A 73 -5.25 -4.50 12.28
C LYS A 73 -4.15 -3.70 12.99
N ILE A 74 -2.94 -4.26 13.10
CA ILE A 74 -1.78 -3.56 13.70
C ILE A 74 -1.50 -2.29 12.90
N ILE A 75 -1.43 -2.41 11.57
CA ILE A 75 -1.13 -1.27 10.70
C ILE A 75 -2.28 -0.25 10.72
N GLN A 76 -3.54 -0.69 10.71
CA GLN A 76 -4.68 0.22 10.73
C GLN A 76 -4.67 1.14 11.97
N ASN A 77 -4.18 0.65 13.12
CA ASN A 77 -4.13 1.43 14.37
C ASN A 77 -3.11 2.57 14.37
N ILE A 78 -2.10 2.52 13.50
CA ILE A 78 -1.06 3.57 13.40
C ILE A 78 -1.33 4.55 12.26
N LEU A 79 -2.33 4.28 11.43
CA LEU A 79 -2.70 5.14 10.30
C LEU A 79 -3.64 6.26 10.74
N PRO A 80 -3.53 7.44 10.15
CA PRO A 80 -4.47 8.52 10.40
C PRO A 80 -5.86 8.20 9.82
N ASP A 81 -6.88 8.84 10.39
CA ASP A 81 -8.24 8.79 9.86
C ASP A 81 -8.29 9.11 8.35
N GLY A 82 -9.18 8.43 7.66
CA GLY A 82 -9.35 8.56 6.21
C GLY A 82 -8.35 7.77 5.37
N ILE A 83 -7.46 6.99 5.99
CA ILE A 83 -6.65 5.97 5.32
C ILE A 83 -7.04 4.60 5.81
N ILE A 84 -7.23 3.69 4.86
CA ILE A 84 -7.41 2.27 5.13
C ILE A 84 -6.20 1.49 4.66
N VAL A 85 -5.88 0.40 5.35
CA VAL A 85 -4.88 -0.58 4.90
C VAL A 85 -5.57 -1.89 4.54
N LYS A 86 -5.02 -2.56 3.52
CA LYS A 86 -5.37 -3.92 3.15
C LYS A 86 -4.10 -4.76 3.07
N VAL A 87 -4.18 -6.02 3.49
CA VAL A 87 -3.10 -7.01 3.35
C VAL A 87 -3.58 -8.20 2.51
N PRO A 88 -3.78 -8.02 1.19
CA PRO A 88 -4.40 -9.02 0.33
C PRO A 88 -3.56 -10.29 0.12
N VAL A 89 -2.26 -10.22 0.38
CA VAL A 89 -1.33 -11.32 0.10
C VAL A 89 -0.44 -11.58 1.30
N GLN A 90 -0.28 -12.86 1.63
CA GLN A 90 0.73 -13.39 2.53
C GLN A 90 1.37 -14.62 1.88
N ASN A 91 2.64 -14.52 1.50
CA ASN A 91 3.43 -15.64 1.00
C ASN A 91 4.44 -16.07 2.05
N ILE A 92 4.57 -17.37 2.31
CA ILE A 92 5.60 -17.89 3.22
C ILE A 92 6.66 -18.58 2.38
N LEU A 93 7.90 -18.14 2.57
CA LEU A 93 9.08 -18.65 1.88
C LEU A 93 9.93 -19.42 2.89
N ASP A 94 10.16 -20.69 2.58
CA ASP A 94 10.99 -21.56 3.42
C ASP A 94 12.44 -21.08 3.43
N LYS A 95 13.07 -21.18 4.59
CA LYS A 95 14.47 -20.78 4.82
C LYS A 95 15.46 -21.33 3.79
N ASP A 96 15.24 -22.56 3.34
CA ASP A 96 16.09 -23.27 2.37
C ASP A 96 16.05 -22.62 0.98
N ASN A 97 14.91 -22.03 0.60
CA ASN A 97 14.72 -21.36 -0.70
C ASN A 97 15.29 -19.94 -0.74
N ILE A 98 15.46 -19.31 0.42
CA ILE A 98 15.86 -17.90 0.52
C ILE A 98 17.28 -17.70 1.08
N GLY A 99 17.96 -18.78 1.46
CA GLY A 99 19.31 -18.75 2.02
C GLY A 99 19.37 -18.00 3.35
N ALA A 100 18.34 -18.16 4.18
CA ALA A 100 18.24 -17.54 5.50
C ALA A 100 18.24 -18.59 6.60
N ASP A 101 18.47 -18.17 7.85
CA ASP A 101 18.44 -19.07 9.01
C ASP A 101 17.01 -19.42 9.45
N THR A 102 16.03 -18.60 9.04
CA THR A 102 14.63 -18.70 9.43
C THR A 102 13.71 -18.52 8.22
N ASP A 103 12.48 -19.03 8.33
CA ASP A 103 11.46 -18.81 7.31
C ASP A 103 11.15 -17.32 7.20
N MET A 104 10.57 -16.92 6.09
CA MET A 104 10.19 -15.52 5.87
C MET A 104 8.77 -15.45 5.35
N VAL A 105 8.05 -14.43 5.76
CA VAL A 105 6.76 -14.09 5.20
C VAL A 105 6.85 -12.77 4.43
N VAL A 106 6.25 -12.75 3.25
CA VAL A 106 6.15 -11.59 2.38
C VAL A 106 4.68 -11.17 2.33
N TYR A 107 4.41 -9.95 2.80
CA TYR A 107 3.10 -9.34 2.69
C TYR A 107 3.09 -8.34 1.55
N LEU A 108 1.97 -8.27 0.82
CA LEU A 108 1.65 -7.08 0.04
C LEU A 108 0.82 -6.16 0.93
N ILE A 109 1.38 -5.02 1.33
CA ILE A 109 0.68 -3.99 2.10
C ILE A 109 0.16 -2.94 1.14
N VAL A 110 -1.12 -2.60 1.24
CA VAL A 110 -1.78 -1.63 0.37
C VAL A 110 -2.45 -0.55 1.23
N TYR A 111 -2.06 0.70 1.04
CA TYR A 111 -2.69 1.85 1.66
C TYR A 111 -3.64 2.49 0.67
N CYS A 112 -4.90 2.72 1.06
CA CYS A 112 -5.90 3.37 0.22
C CYS A 112 -6.47 4.60 0.91
N GLY A 113 -6.74 5.62 0.11
CA GLY A 113 -7.35 6.86 0.57
C GLY A 113 -8.87 6.75 0.59
N GLU A 114 -9.47 6.78 1.77
CA GLU A 114 -10.92 6.65 1.97
C GLU A 114 -11.63 8.00 1.99
N THR A 115 -11.14 8.97 2.78
CA THR A 115 -11.70 10.34 2.82
C THR A 115 -10.72 11.39 2.32
N LYS A 116 -9.47 10.99 2.06
CA LYS A 116 -8.41 11.82 1.47
C LYS A 116 -7.67 11.05 0.39
N ALA A 117 -7.12 11.75 -0.60
CA ALA A 117 -6.38 11.12 -1.68
C ALA A 117 -5.07 10.50 -1.16
N MET A 118 -4.78 9.26 -1.55
CA MET A 118 -3.49 8.63 -1.25
C MET A 118 -2.40 9.17 -2.16
N THR A 119 -1.37 9.79 -1.57
CA THR A 119 -0.17 10.19 -2.30
C THR A 119 0.98 9.21 -2.03
N ARG A 120 1.97 9.19 -2.93
CA ARG A 120 3.18 8.37 -2.73
C ARG A 120 3.96 8.81 -1.49
N GLN A 121 4.05 10.12 -1.26
CA GLN A 121 4.79 10.68 -0.14
C GLN A 121 4.17 10.28 1.21
N ASP A 122 2.84 10.35 1.31
CA ASP A 122 2.12 9.90 2.51
C ASP A 122 2.30 8.38 2.71
N ALA A 123 2.16 7.61 1.63
CA ALA A 123 2.36 6.16 1.68
C ALA A 123 3.80 5.76 2.08
N ASP A 124 4.83 6.50 1.68
CA ASP A 124 6.20 6.27 2.11
C ASP A 124 6.41 6.55 3.61
N ILE A 125 5.69 7.54 4.17
CA ILE A 125 5.64 7.81 5.62
C ILE A 125 4.95 6.65 6.33
N TYR A 126 3.78 6.23 5.86
CA TYR A 126 2.99 5.13 6.45
C TYR A 126 3.73 3.80 6.39
N ARG A 127 4.47 3.54 5.30
CA ARG A 127 5.40 2.42 5.18
C ARG A 127 6.48 2.46 6.26
N ALA A 128 7.11 3.61 6.48
CA ALA A 128 8.12 3.75 7.53
C ALA A 128 7.54 3.46 8.92
N GLN A 129 6.35 3.98 9.21
CA GLN A 129 5.64 3.72 10.46
C GLN A 129 5.28 2.24 10.61
N THR A 130 4.81 1.61 9.53
CA THR A 130 4.48 0.17 9.48
C THR A 130 5.69 -0.70 9.77
N GLU A 131 6.83 -0.42 9.13
CA GLU A 131 8.08 -1.14 9.39
C GLU A 131 8.51 -0.97 10.85
N ASN A 132 8.47 0.26 11.38
CA ASN A 132 8.86 0.52 12.77
C ASN A 132 7.93 -0.19 13.77
N GLU A 133 6.63 -0.21 13.52
CA GLU A 133 5.66 -0.87 14.40
C GLU A 133 5.84 -2.40 14.38
N LEU A 134 6.08 -2.98 13.20
CA LEU A 134 6.22 -4.43 13.07
C LEU A 134 7.56 -4.95 13.61
N LEU A 135 8.58 -4.10 13.75
CA LEU A 135 9.82 -4.44 14.45
C LEU A 135 9.59 -4.80 15.93
N ASN A 136 8.49 -4.35 16.54
CA ASN A 136 8.13 -4.75 17.90
C ASN A 136 7.68 -6.22 18.00
N TYR A 137 7.35 -6.86 16.87
CA TYR A 137 6.81 -8.21 16.81
C TYR A 137 7.80 -9.21 16.19
N ALA A 138 8.54 -8.79 15.17
CA ALA A 138 9.50 -9.64 14.47
C ALA A 138 10.56 -8.83 13.72
N SER A 139 11.71 -9.43 13.47
CA SER A 139 12.76 -8.82 12.67
C SER A 139 12.35 -8.72 11.19
N LEU A 140 12.67 -7.59 10.57
CA LEU A 140 12.47 -7.37 9.14
C LEU A 140 13.73 -7.70 8.35
N ARG A 141 13.57 -8.06 7.07
CA ARG A 141 14.71 -8.30 6.18
C ARG A 141 15.39 -6.97 5.81
N GLU A 142 16.60 -6.74 6.30
CA GLU A 142 17.28 -5.44 6.20
C GLU A 142 17.43 -4.92 4.76
N ASN A 143 17.80 -5.77 3.80
CA ASN A 143 18.02 -5.38 2.40
C ASN A 143 16.72 -5.08 1.62
N ARG A 144 15.55 -5.32 2.22
CA ARG A 144 14.23 -4.97 1.67
C ARG A 144 13.58 -3.80 2.41
N ARG A 145 14.09 -3.43 3.59
CA ARG A 145 13.59 -2.29 4.38
C ARG A 145 13.82 -0.97 3.66
N GLY A 146 12.90 -0.01 3.83
CA GLY A 146 13.09 1.34 3.29
C GLY A 146 12.86 1.46 1.78
N ARG A 147 12.40 0.40 1.11
CA ARG A 147 12.07 0.46 -0.31
C ARG A 147 10.86 1.35 -0.52
N LEU A 148 10.92 2.17 -1.56
CA LEU A 148 9.82 3.08 -1.90
C LEU A 148 8.56 2.31 -2.23
N VAL A 149 7.42 2.86 -1.82
CA VAL A 149 6.10 2.37 -2.24
C VAL A 149 5.91 2.58 -3.76
N SER A 150 4.94 1.84 -4.31
CA SER A 150 4.52 1.95 -5.69
C SER A 150 4.07 3.38 -6.04
N ARG A 151 3.94 3.66 -7.35
CA ARG A 151 3.14 4.81 -7.77
C ARG A 151 1.67 4.57 -7.39
N PRO A 152 0.88 5.63 -7.15
CA PRO A 152 -0.54 5.49 -6.89
C PRO A 152 -1.26 4.77 -8.04
N PHE A 153 -2.18 3.88 -7.71
CA PHE A 153 -2.99 3.14 -8.66
C PHE A 153 -4.46 3.06 -8.20
N PRO A 154 -5.44 2.91 -9.10
CA PRO A 154 -6.84 2.73 -8.71
C PRO A 154 -7.07 1.37 -8.04
N TYR A 155 -7.86 1.33 -6.96
CA TYR A 155 -8.16 0.08 -6.24
C TYR A 155 -8.62 -1.09 -7.12
N PRO A 156 -9.43 -0.93 -8.18
CA PRO A 156 -9.80 -2.05 -9.06
C PRO A 156 -8.62 -2.77 -9.74
N VAL A 157 -7.45 -2.12 -9.81
CA VAL A 157 -6.22 -2.75 -10.34
C VAL A 157 -5.61 -3.72 -9.32
N LEU A 158 -5.95 -3.60 -8.03
CA LEU A 158 -5.40 -4.45 -6.97
C LEU A 158 -5.67 -5.93 -7.24
N GLU A 159 -6.88 -6.29 -7.63
CA GLU A 159 -7.23 -7.69 -7.95
C GLU A 159 -6.30 -8.24 -9.04
N SER A 160 -6.04 -7.45 -10.08
CA SER A 160 -5.12 -7.85 -11.15
C SER A 160 -3.68 -7.98 -10.66
N MET A 161 -3.24 -7.14 -9.73
CA MET A 161 -1.90 -7.24 -9.14
C MET A 161 -1.76 -8.50 -8.28
N VAL A 162 -2.77 -8.81 -7.48
CA VAL A 162 -2.78 -10.00 -6.61
C VAL A 162 -2.76 -11.29 -7.46
N HIS A 163 -3.55 -11.35 -8.53
CA HIS A 163 -3.59 -12.52 -9.42
C HIS A 163 -2.30 -12.76 -10.21
N ASN A 164 -1.47 -11.74 -10.47
CA ASN A 164 -0.22 -11.93 -11.22
C ASN A 164 1.00 -12.25 -10.33
N LEU A 165 0.84 -12.16 -9.01
CA LEU A 165 1.88 -12.54 -8.06
C LEU A 165 1.88 -14.05 -7.74
N TYR A 166 0.89 -14.78 -8.25
CA TYR A 166 0.69 -16.23 -8.13
C TYR A 166 0.22 -16.84 -9.45
#